data_AF-A0A7C1LYJ2-F1
#
_entry.id   AF-A0A7C1LYJ2-F1
#
_cell.length_a   1.000
_cell.length_b   1.000
_cell.length_c   1.000
_cell.angle_alpha   90.00
_cell.angle_beta   90.00
_cell.angle_gamma   90.00
#
_symmetry.space_group_name_H-M   'P 1'
#
loop_
_entity.id
_entity.type
_entity.pdbx_description
1 polymer ?
#
loop_
_entity_poly.entity_id
_entity_poly.type
_entity_poly.pdbx_seq_one_letter_code
_entity_poly.pdbx_strand_id
1 'polypeptide(L)'
;MPMRCKFCEKPAFIKLHYPKMYLCEEHFKEYFEKKVRRTIERYKLIKPGERILVVVSGGKDSAVTAHVFKKLGYDIECLHINLGIGEYSEKSEEYARKQCEALGVPLHIVRVKELLGKGIGEV
;
A
#
# COMPACT_ATOMS: atom_id res chain seq x y z
N MET A 1 29.19 9.92 16.21
CA MET A 1 29.26 9.40 14.82
C MET A 1 27.84 9.05 14.36
N PRO A 2 27.43 9.37 13.13
CA PRO A 2 26.12 8.94 12.62
C PRO A 2 26.05 7.41 12.62
N MET A 3 24.94 6.85 13.12
CA MET A 3 24.70 5.41 13.12
C MET A 3 24.68 4.93 11.65
N ARG A 4 25.41 3.85 11.36
CA ARG A 4 25.51 3.27 10.01
C ARG A 4 24.50 2.14 9.81
N CYS A 5 24.22 1.81 8.56
CA CYS A 5 23.41 0.66 8.22
C CYS A 5 24.06 -0.64 8.74
N LYS A 6 23.25 -1.60 9.19
CA LYS A 6 23.70 -2.92 9.63
C LYS A 6 24.33 -3.74 8.49
N PHE A 7 23.94 -3.50 7.24
CA PHE A 7 24.32 -4.32 6.08
C PHE A 7 25.30 -3.62 5.13
N CYS A 8 25.56 -2.32 5.29
CA CYS A 8 26.54 -1.59 4.48
C CYS A 8 27.05 -0.33 5.19
N GLU A 9 27.95 0.41 4.54
CA GLU A 9 28.59 1.59 5.14
C GLU A 9 27.76 2.88 5.05
N LYS A 10 26.61 2.87 4.37
CA LYS A 10 25.74 4.04 4.21
C LYS A 10 25.16 4.52 5.56
N PRO A 11 24.87 5.82 5.71
CA PRO A 11 24.20 6.34 6.91
C PRO A 11 22.83 5.69 7.11
N ALA A 12 22.43 5.52 8.36
CA ALA A 12 21.12 4.96 8.70
C ALA A 12 20.00 5.96 8.36
N PHE A 13 19.01 5.48 7.61
CA PHE A 13 17.75 6.16 7.32
C PHE A 13 16.73 5.94 8.45
N ILE A 14 16.71 4.73 9.03
CA ILE A 14 15.76 4.38 10.09
C ILE A 14 16.41 3.50 11.16
N LYS A 15 15.92 3.65 12.39
CA LYS A 15 16.18 2.75 13.52
C LYS A 15 14.94 1.89 13.76
N LEU A 16 15.05 0.59 13.52
CA LEU A 16 14.04 -0.37 13.95
C LEU A 16 14.21 -0.64 15.45
N HIS A 17 13.10 -0.71 16.16
CA HIS A 17 13.08 -1.03 17.59
C HIS A 17 12.95 -2.53 17.86
N TYR A 18 12.30 -3.28 16.96
CA TYR A 18 12.14 -4.72 17.08
C TYR A 18 12.19 -5.43 15.70
N PRO A 19 13.22 -6.28 15.45
CA PRO A 19 14.46 -6.37 16.22
C PRO A 19 15.25 -5.06 16.13
N LYS A 20 16.03 -4.71 17.16
CA LYS A 20 16.79 -3.46 17.19
C LYS A 20 17.89 -3.46 16.12
N MET A 21 17.78 -2.59 15.12
CA MET A 21 18.83 -2.40 14.09
C MET A 21 18.69 -1.06 13.37
N TYR A 22 19.77 -0.63 12.72
CA TYR A 22 19.81 0.60 11.92
C TYR A 22 19.95 0.23 10.45
N LEU A 23 19.12 0.80 9.57
CA LEU A 23 19.10 0.47 8.14
C LEU A 23 19.21 1.74 7.31
N CYS A 24 19.98 1.70 6.22
CA CYS A 24 19.87 2.71 5.16
C CYS A 24 18.56 2.51 4.39
N GLU A 25 18.22 3.46 3.53
CA GLU A 25 16.95 3.47 2.78
C GLU A 25 16.74 2.16 1.98
N GLU A 26 17.74 1.72 1.23
CA GLU A 26 17.65 0.53 0.38
C GLU A 26 17.46 -0.76 1.17
N HIS A 27 18.26 -0.97 2.22
CA HIS A 27 18.10 -2.15 3.08
C HIS A 27 16.84 -2.11 3.93
N PHE A 28 16.27 -0.92 4.20
CA PHE A 28 14.96 -0.82 4.83
C PHE A 28 13.84 -1.25 3.87
N LYS A 29 13.86 -0.79 2.61
CA LYS A 29 12.89 -1.22 1.59
C LYS A 29 12.92 -2.75 1.43
N GLU A 30 14.11 -3.31 1.26
CA GLU A 30 14.29 -4.77 1.15
C GLU A 30 13.80 -5.52 2.41
N TYR A 31 14.15 -5.02 3.60
CA TYR A 31 13.67 -5.59 4.86
C TYR A 31 12.14 -5.58 4.95
N PHE A 32 11.50 -4.47 4.58
CA PHE A 32 10.06 -4.31 4.65
C PHE A 32 9.35 -5.25 3.66
N GLU A 33 9.80 -5.30 2.42
CA GLU A 33 9.27 -6.21 1.38
C GLU A 33 9.39 -7.68 1.79
N LYS A 34 10.56 -8.08 2.33
CA LYS A 34 10.76 -9.43 2.87
C LYS A 34 9.84 -9.73 4.06
N LYS A 35 9.58 -8.74 4.93
CA LYS A 35 8.68 -8.91 6.09
C LYS A 35 7.23 -9.12 5.65
N VAL A 36 6.78 -8.41 4.62
CA VAL A 36 5.44 -8.60 4.03
C VAL A 36 5.34 -10.00 3.40
N ARG A 37 6.30 -10.40 2.56
CA ARG A 37 6.33 -11.75 1.95
C ARG A 37 6.26 -12.86 3.00
N ARG A 38 7.09 -12.77 4.06
CA ARG A 38 7.09 -13.74 5.17
C ARG A 38 5.75 -13.82 5.90
N THR A 39 5.03 -12.71 6.00
CA THR A 39 3.70 -12.68 6.62
C THR A 39 2.69 -13.44 5.76
N ILE A 40 2.69 -13.18 4.45
CA ILE A 40 1.84 -13.87 3.47
C ILE A 40 2.09 -15.38 3.52
N GLU A 41 3.35 -15.81 3.47
CA GLU A 41 3.73 -17.23 3.50
C GLU A 41 3.36 -17.91 4.83
N ARG A 42 3.66 -17.25 5.96
CA ARG A 42 3.39 -17.80 7.30
C ARG A 42 1.92 -18.12 7.51
N TYR A 43 1.04 -17.21 7.11
CA TYR A 43 -0.40 -17.35 7.32
C TYR A 43 -1.14 -17.88 6.09
N LYS A 44 -0.41 -18.22 5.01
CA LYS A 44 -0.96 -18.72 3.75
C LYS A 44 -2.09 -17.81 3.23
N LEU A 45 -1.85 -16.49 3.25
CA LEU A 45 -2.88 -15.48 2.93
C LEU A 45 -3.31 -15.49 1.47
N ILE A 46 -2.42 -15.92 0.58
CA ILE A 46 -2.60 -15.89 -0.87
C ILE A 46 -2.16 -17.25 -1.42
N LYS A 47 -3.00 -17.87 -2.25
CA LYS A 47 -2.66 -19.10 -2.95
C LYS A 47 -1.96 -18.80 -4.29
N PRO A 48 -1.13 -19.72 -4.78
CA PRO A 48 -0.51 -19.57 -6.10
C PRO A 48 -1.56 -19.35 -7.20
N GLY A 49 -1.37 -18.31 -8.02
CA GLY A 49 -2.25 -17.99 -9.15
C GLY A 49 -3.51 -17.20 -8.81
N GLU A 50 -3.75 -16.83 -7.54
CA GLU A 50 -4.87 -15.95 -7.20
C GLU A 50 -4.65 -14.53 -7.71
N ARG A 51 -5.71 -13.95 -8.30
CA ARG A 51 -5.80 -12.51 -8.60
C ARG A 51 -6.28 -11.80 -7.35
N ILE A 52 -5.60 -10.72 -6.97
CA ILE A 52 -5.83 -10.03 -5.70
C ILE A 52 -6.46 -8.67 -5.96
N LEU A 53 -7.59 -8.39 -5.31
CA LEU A 53 -8.18 -7.05 -5.29
C LEU A 53 -7.71 -6.30 -4.05
N VAL A 54 -6.90 -5.24 -4.23
CA VAL A 54 -6.44 -4.38 -3.13
C VAL A 54 -7.38 -3.20 -3.00
N VAL A 55 -8.02 -3.05 -1.84
CA VAL A 55 -8.88 -1.89 -1.56
C VAL A 55 -8.02 -0.71 -1.13
N VAL A 56 -7.96 0.33 -1.97
CA VAL A 56 -7.15 1.53 -1.77
C VAL A 56 -8.01 2.72 -1.36
N SER A 57 -7.66 3.34 -0.23
CA SER A 57 -8.41 4.47 0.33
C SER A 57 -7.90 5.84 -0.13
N GLY A 58 -6.77 5.90 -0.82
CA GLY A 58 -5.99 7.13 -1.03
C GLY A 58 -4.96 7.37 0.08
N GLY A 59 -5.02 6.61 1.18
CA GLY A 59 -4.05 6.66 2.28
C GLY A 59 -2.79 5.83 2.03
N LYS A 60 -1.74 6.09 2.83
CA LYS A 60 -0.42 5.45 2.68
C LYS A 60 -0.44 3.93 2.88
N ASP A 61 -1.26 3.41 3.80
CA ASP A 61 -1.18 2.00 4.20
C ASP A 61 -1.65 1.07 3.08
N SER A 62 -2.79 1.39 2.45
CA SER A 62 -3.31 0.63 1.31
C SER A 62 -2.48 0.87 0.05
N ALA A 63 -1.98 2.09 -0.16
CA ALA A 63 -1.05 2.40 -1.25
C ALA A 63 0.25 1.58 -1.15
N VAL A 64 0.87 1.49 0.03
CA VAL A 64 2.06 0.68 0.27
C VAL A 64 1.74 -0.82 0.10
N THR A 65 0.54 -1.26 0.49
CA THR A 65 0.10 -2.64 0.25
C THR A 65 0.08 -2.97 -1.24
N ALA A 66 -0.58 -2.14 -2.05
CA ALA A 66 -0.60 -2.31 -3.52
C ALA A 66 0.82 -2.26 -4.11
N HIS A 67 1.64 -1.29 -3.67
CA HIS A 67 3.02 -1.16 -4.14
C HIS A 67 3.86 -2.41 -3.87
N VAL A 68 3.85 -2.91 -2.63
CA VAL A 68 4.63 -4.08 -2.25
C VAL A 68 4.10 -5.33 -2.95
N PHE A 69 2.78 -5.49 -3.09
CA PHE A 69 2.22 -6.66 -3.78
C PHE A 69 2.62 -6.68 -5.26
N LYS A 70 2.52 -5.54 -5.95
CA LYS A 70 3.00 -5.39 -7.33
C LYS A 70 4.49 -5.71 -7.45
N LYS A 71 5.32 -5.17 -6.55
CA LYS A 71 6.77 -5.40 -6.54
C LYS A 71 7.16 -6.84 -6.25
N LEU A 72 6.36 -7.56 -5.47
CA LEU A 72 6.53 -8.99 -5.19
C LEU A 72 6.05 -9.89 -6.35
N GLY A 73 5.46 -9.33 -7.40
CA GLY A 73 5.03 -10.06 -8.58
C GLY A 73 3.64 -10.68 -8.49
N TYR A 74 2.81 -10.25 -7.54
CA TYR A 74 1.42 -10.69 -7.49
C TYR A 74 0.58 -10.05 -8.61
N ASP A 75 -0.38 -10.79 -9.15
CA ASP A 75 -1.40 -10.24 -10.04
C ASP A 75 -2.44 -9.50 -9.21
N ILE A 76 -2.43 -8.16 -9.32
CA ILE A 76 -3.28 -7.30 -8.53
C ILE A 76 -4.07 -6.33 -9.40
N GLU A 77 -5.29 -6.05 -8.94
CA GLU A 77 -6.08 -4.89 -9.33
C GLU A 77 -6.45 -4.10 -8.08
N CYS A 78 -6.75 -2.81 -8.22
CA CYS A 78 -7.12 -1.94 -7.11
C CYS A 78 -8.60 -1.57 -7.18
N LEU A 79 -9.23 -1.38 -6.03
CA LEU A 79 -10.57 -0.81 -5.89
C LEU A 79 -10.53 0.38 -4.95
N HIS A 80 -11.07 1.52 -5.38
CA HIS A 80 -11.38 2.65 -4.51
C HIS A 80 -12.89 2.84 -4.40
N ILE A 81 -13.37 3.08 -3.17
CA ILE A 81 -14.78 3.39 -2.91
C ILE A 81 -14.87 4.85 -2.50
N ASN A 82 -15.41 5.69 -3.37
CA ASN A 82 -15.72 7.07 -3.07
C ASN A 82 -17.03 7.13 -2.28
N LEU A 83 -16.93 7.56 -1.02
CA LEU A 83 -18.05 7.55 -0.06
C LEU A 83 -19.00 8.74 -0.24
N GLY A 84 -18.69 9.70 -1.12
CA GLY A 84 -19.51 10.90 -1.33
C GLY A 84 -19.44 11.93 -0.20
N ILE A 85 -18.41 11.87 0.66
CA ILE A 85 -18.18 12.81 1.77
C ILE A 85 -17.46 14.06 1.23
N GLY A 86 -18.18 14.90 0.48
CA GLY A 86 -17.70 16.18 -0.08
C GLY A 86 -16.27 16.13 -0.65
N GLU A 87 -15.50 17.21 -0.42
CA GLU A 87 -14.12 17.33 -0.88
C GLU A 87 -13.18 16.23 -0.34
N TYR A 88 -13.49 15.64 0.82
CA TYR A 88 -12.66 14.58 1.39
C TYR A 88 -12.62 13.36 0.47
N SER A 89 -13.78 12.93 -0.04
CA SER A 89 -13.85 11.77 -0.92
C SER A 89 -13.28 12.07 -2.31
N GLU A 90 -13.46 13.28 -2.82
CA GLU A 90 -12.85 13.72 -4.09
C GLU A 90 -11.32 13.69 -4.03
N LYS A 91 -10.72 14.27 -2.98
CA LYS A 91 -9.26 14.24 -2.77
C LYS A 91 -8.75 12.82 -2.56
N SER A 92 -9.49 11.99 -1.81
CA SER A 92 -9.11 10.59 -1.58
C SER A 92 -9.11 9.77 -2.87
N GLU A 93 -10.11 9.98 -3.74
CA GLU A 93 -10.16 9.36 -5.06
C GLU A 93 -9.00 9.84 -5.95
N GLU A 94 -8.70 11.13 -5.96
CA GLU A 94 -7.56 11.69 -6.71
C GLU A 94 -6.23 11.05 -6.27
N TYR A 95 -6.00 10.91 -4.96
CA TYR A 95 -4.81 10.23 -4.45
C TYR A 95 -4.77 8.76 -4.86
N ALA A 96 -5.89 8.03 -4.77
CA ALA A 96 -5.96 6.63 -5.20
C ALA A 96 -5.62 6.48 -6.69
N ARG A 97 -6.11 7.39 -7.55
CA ARG A 97 -5.76 7.43 -8.98
C ARG A 97 -4.27 7.62 -9.19
N LYS A 98 -3.68 8.66 -8.60
CA LYS A 98 -2.22 8.94 -8.72
C LYS A 98 -1.37 7.78 -8.22
N GLN A 99 -1.77 7.15 -7.11
CA GLN A 99 -1.07 5.98 -6.57
C GLN A 99 -1.10 4.80 -7.54
N CYS A 100 -2.27 4.46 -8.10
CA CYS A 100 -2.38 3.32 -9.01
C CYS A 100 -1.74 3.60 -10.38
N GLU A 101 -1.82 4.83 -10.87
CA GLU A 101 -1.13 5.29 -12.08
C GLU A 101 0.39 5.14 -11.94
N ALA A 102 0.97 5.63 -10.84
CA ALA A 102 2.39 5.49 -10.56
C ALA A 102 2.86 4.03 -10.45
N LEU A 103 1.96 3.10 -10.11
CA LEU A 103 2.24 1.66 -10.01
C LEU A 103 1.98 0.90 -11.32
N GLY A 104 1.30 1.52 -12.30
CA GLY A 104 0.81 0.84 -13.50
C GLY A 104 -0.15 -0.32 -13.16
N VAL A 105 -1.06 -0.10 -12.20
CA VAL A 105 -2.03 -1.10 -11.74
C VAL A 105 -3.46 -0.64 -12.08
N PRO A 106 -4.33 -1.51 -12.64
CA PRO A 106 -5.72 -1.17 -12.89
C PRO A 106 -6.44 -0.71 -11.64
N LEU A 107 -7.21 0.38 -11.73
CA LEU A 107 -8.01 0.92 -10.64
C LEU A 107 -9.49 0.96 -11.02
N HIS A 108 -10.30 0.25 -10.25
CA HIS A 108 -11.75 0.33 -10.27
C HIS A 108 -12.23 1.38 -9.28
N ILE A 109 -13.23 2.17 -9.67
CA ILE A 109 -13.81 3.20 -8.80
C ILE A 109 -15.30 2.96 -8.70
N VAL A 110 -15.75 2.86 -7.46
CA VAL A 110 -17.17 2.78 -7.12
C VAL A 110 -17.54 4.05 -6.36
N ARG A 111 -18.54 4.78 -6.83
CA ARG A 111 -19.05 5.97 -6.13
C ARG A 111 -20.38 5.66 -5.49
N VAL A 112 -20.43 5.75 -4.17
CA VAL A 112 -21.63 5.42 -3.37
C VAL A 112 -22.79 6.33 -3.77
N LYS A 113 -22.53 7.63 -3.96
CA LYS A 113 -23.55 8.61 -4.37
C LYS A 113 -24.18 8.32 -5.73
N GLU A 114 -23.41 7.80 -6.68
CA GLU A 114 -23.93 7.38 -8.00
C GLU A 114 -24.77 6.11 -7.90
N LEU A 115 -24.37 5.17 -7.03
CA LEU A 115 -25.07 3.88 -6.87
C LEU A 115 -26.36 3.97 -6.03
N LEU A 116 -26.33 4.73 -4.95
CA LEU A 116 -27.41 4.77 -3.95
C LEU A 116 -28.19 6.09 -3.96
N GLY A 117 -27.80 7.04 -4.81
CA GLY A 117 -28.38 8.39 -4.87
C GLY A 117 -27.97 9.32 -3.72
N LYS A 118 -27.22 8.81 -2.72
CA LYS A 118 -26.79 9.52 -1.51
C LYS A 118 -25.37 9.14 -1.11
N GLY A 119 -24.60 10.10 -0.60
CA GLY A 119 -23.31 9.85 0.04
C GLY A 119 -23.45 9.36 1.49
N ILE A 120 -22.35 8.88 2.08
CA ILE A 120 -22.32 8.57 3.52
C ILE A 120 -22.50 9.86 4.32
N GLY A 121 -23.47 9.84 5.25
CA GLY A 121 -23.90 11.02 6.02
C GLY A 121 -25.12 11.74 5.45
N GLU A 122 -25.53 11.42 4.21
CA GLU A 122 -26.82 11.84 3.64
C GLU A 122 -27.89 10.72 3.76
N VAL A 123 -27.46 9.49 4.06
CA VAL A 123 -28.33 8.31 4.31
C VAL A 123 -29.12 8.51 5.59
#